data_AF-A0A445A043-F1
#
_entry.id   AF-A0A445A043-F1
#
_cell.length_a   1.000
_cell.length_b   1.000
_cell.length_c   1.000
_cell.angle_alpha   90.00
_cell.angle_beta   90.00
_cell.angle_gamma   90.00
#
_symmetry.space_group_name_H-M   'P 1'
#
loop_
_entity.id
_entity.type
_entity.pdbx_description
1 polymer ?
#
loop_
_entity_poly.entity_id
_entity_poly.type
_entity_poly.pdbx_seq_one_letter_code
_entity_poly.pdbx_strand_id
1 'polypeptide(L)' 'MYVPHTIGRYSVKRFKKEQCPIVERLTNSLMMHGRNNGKKLMAVRIIKHTMEIIHLLTDQNPIQVIVDAIINK' A
#
# COMPACT_ATOMS: atom_id res chain seq x y z
N MET A 1 -0.43 13.09 0.38
CA MET A 1 -0.72 12.16 -0.74
C MET A 1 -2.11 11.61 -0.52
N TYR A 2 -3.07 11.86 -1.42
CA TYR A 2 -4.48 11.47 -1.21
C TYR A 2 -4.81 10.07 -1.74
N VAL A 3 -4.02 9.55 -2.68
CA VAL A 3 -4.21 8.22 -3.31
C VAL A 3 -2.83 7.56 -3.43
N PRO A 4 -2.67 6.26 -3.12
CA PRO A 4 -1.40 5.53 -3.24
C PRO A 4 -1.06 5.16 -4.70
N HIS A 5 -1.12 6.15 -5.58
CA HIS A 5 -0.84 6.02 -7.01
C HIS A 5 0.12 7.13 -7.46
N THR A 6 1.41 6.93 -7.21
CA THR A 6 2.47 7.77 -7.77
C THR A 6 3.08 7.09 -8.99
N ILE A 7 3.58 7.89 -9.93
CA ILE A 7 4.39 7.43 -11.05
C ILE A 7 5.88 7.61 -10.68
N GLY A 8 6.23 7.24 -9.44
CA GLY A 8 7.55 7.49 -8.88
C GLY A 8 8.58 6.46 -9.36
N ARG A 9 9.76 6.95 -9.78
CA ARG A 9 10.88 6.09 -10.19
C ARG A 9 11.75 5.70 -8.99
N TYR A 10 11.28 4.74 -8.20
CA TYR A 10 11.91 4.28 -6.97
C TYR A 10 12.90 3.12 -7.15
N SER A 11 12.94 2.48 -8.32
CA SER A 11 13.84 1.34 -8.60
C SER A 11 15.23 1.74 -9.11
N VAL A 12 15.41 3.00 -9.52
CA VAL A 12 16.64 3.46 -10.23
C VAL A 12 17.89 3.44 -9.35
N LYS A 13 17.77 3.70 -8.04
CA LYS A 13 18.90 3.66 -7.08
C LYS A 13 18.57 2.67 -5.95
N ARG A 14 19.61 1.99 -5.42
CA ARG A 14 19.49 0.89 -4.43
C ARG A 14 18.53 1.20 -3.27
N PHE A 15 18.69 2.35 -2.61
CA PHE A 15 17.91 2.74 -1.42
C PHE A 15 16.73 3.66 -1.72
N LYS A 16 16.43 3.96 -3.00
CA LYS A 16 15.34 4.88 -3.34
C LYS A 16 13.94 4.31 -3.09
N LYS A 17 13.84 2.99 -2.89
CA LYS A 17 12.60 2.32 -2.45
C LYS A 17 12.17 2.71 -1.03
N GLU A 18 13.07 3.24 -0.20
CA GLU A 18 12.75 3.77 1.13
C GLU A 18 11.84 5.01 1.05
N GLN A 19 12.09 5.88 0.08
CA GLN A 19 11.31 7.09 -0.16
C GLN A 19 9.92 6.82 -0.77
N CYS A 20 9.61 5.58 -1.14
CA CYS A 20 8.31 5.19 -1.67
C CYS A 20 7.31 5.07 -0.51
N PRO A 21 6.14 5.73 -0.58
CA PRO A 21 5.11 5.64 0.46
C PRO A 21 4.76 4.19 0.77
N ILE A 22 4.67 3.84 2.06
CA ILE A 22 4.49 2.44 2.50
C ILE A 22 3.21 1.80 1.94
N VAL A 23 2.12 2.58 1.88
CA VAL A 23 0.84 2.15 1.31
C VAL A 23 0.94 1.88 -0.20
N GLU A 24 1.75 2.67 -0.92
CA GLU A 24 2.02 2.44 -2.34
C GLU A 24 2.89 1.19 -2.55
N ARG A 25 3.84 0.92 -1.66
CA ARG A 25 4.59 -0.34 -1.66
C ARG A 25 3.66 -1.54 -1.46
N LEU A 26 2.74 -1.46 -0.50
CA LEU A 26 1.74 -2.49 -0.26
C LEU A 26 0.85 -2.71 -1.50
N THR A 27 0.38 -1.63 -2.11
CA THR A 27 -0.41 -1.67 -3.35
C THR A 27 0.34 -2.36 -4.49
N ASN A 28 1.63 -2.09 -4.64
CA ASN A 28 2.47 -2.73 -5.66
C ASN A 28 2.67 -4.23 -5.42
N SER A 29 2.78 -4.66 -4.16
CA SER A 29 2.86 -6.07 -3.79
C SER A 29 1.57 -6.86 -4.04
N LEU A 30 0.40 -6.20 -4.09
CA LEU A 30 -0.87 -6.85 -4.40
C LEU A 30 -1.05 -7.20 -5.89
N MET A 31 -0.27 -6.59 -6.79
CA MET A 31 -0.36 -6.77 -8.24
C MET A 31 0.55 -7.88 -8.78
N MET A 32 0.66 -8.99 -8.05
CA MET A 32 1.52 -10.12 -8.42
C MET A 32 0.73 -11.26 -9.10
N HIS A 33 1.42 -12.33 -9.48
CA HIS A 33 0.83 -13.56 -10.04
C HIS A 33 0.11 -13.40 -11.39
N GLY A 34 0.71 -12.68 -12.34
CA GLY A 34 0.32 -12.69 -13.75
C GLY A 34 -1.00 -11.98 -14.04
N ARG A 35 -2.12 -12.58 -13.64
CA ARG A 35 -3.49 -12.08 -13.85
C ARG A 35 -3.74 -10.70 -13.24
N ASN A 36 -3.00 -10.34 -12.19
CA ASN A 36 -3.17 -9.06 -11.48
C ASN A 36 -2.10 -8.02 -11.85
N ASN A 37 -1.16 -8.35 -12.74
CA ASN A 37 -0.08 -7.47 -13.13
C ASN A 37 -0.63 -6.17 -13.74
N GLY A 38 -0.10 -5.03 -13.29
CA GLY A 38 -0.46 -3.70 -13.81
C GLY A 38 -1.84 -3.17 -13.40
N LYS A 39 -2.65 -3.93 -12.66
CA LYS A 39 -4.00 -3.53 -12.24
C LYS A 39 -4.00 -2.59 -11.02
N LYS A 40 -3.27 -1.47 -11.11
CA LYS A 40 -3.01 -0.58 -9.96
C LYS A 40 -4.28 0.07 -9.44
N LEU A 41 -5.17 0.53 -10.31
CA LEU A 41 -6.46 1.10 -9.90
C LEU A 41 -7.34 0.08 -9.15
N MET A 42 -7.29 -1.19 -9.53
CA MET A 42 -8.02 -2.25 -8.82
C MET A 42 -7.42 -2.49 -7.44
N ALA A 43 -6.08 -2.58 -7.33
CA ALA A 43 -5.40 -2.74 -6.06
C ALA A 43 -5.63 -1.58 -5.09
N VAL A 44 -5.63 -0.33 -5.59
CA VAL A 44 -5.93 0.86 -4.78
C VAL A 44 -7.35 0.80 -4.20
N ARG A 45 -8.34 0.32 -4.96
CA ARG A 45 -9.72 0.14 -4.47
C ARG A 45 -9.79 -0.89 -3.35
N ILE A 46 -9.07 -2.01 -3.50
CA ILE A 46 -8.98 -3.03 -2.45
C ILE A 46 -8.42 -2.41 -1.17
N ILE A 47 -7.31 -1.68 -1.25
CA ILE A 47 -6.71 -1.01 -0.09
C ILE A 47 -7.69 -0.02 0.57
N LYS A 48 -8.43 0.75 -0.23
CA LYS A 48 -9.44 1.68 0.30
C LYS A 48 -10.46 0.94 1.18
N HIS A 49 -11.06 -0.14 0.65
CA HIS A 49 -12.02 -0.93 1.41
C HIS A 49 -11.40 -1.62 2.63
N THR A 50 -10.16 -2.09 2.53
CA THR A 50 -9.44 -2.68 3.67
C THR A 50 -9.21 -1.65 4.79
N MET A 51 -8.82 -0.42 4.46
CA MET A 51 -8.63 0.65 5.45
C MET A 51 -9.95 1.05 6.12
N GLU A 52 -11.06 1.07 5.37
CA GLU A 52 -12.41 1.29 5.91
C GLU A 52 -12.80 0.17 6.89
N ILE A 53 -12.58 -1.10 6.52
CA ILE A 53 -12.86 -2.25 7.39
C ILE A 53 -12.01 -2.20 8.67
N ILE A 54 -10.71 -1.92 8.57
CA ILE A 54 -9.83 -1.82 9.74
C ILE A 54 -10.34 -0.74 10.69
N HIS A 55 -10.67 0.44 10.16
CA HIS A 55 -11.18 1.54 10.99
C HIS A 55 -12.47 1.17 11.71
N LEU A 56 -13.41 0.49 11.03
CA LEU A 56 -14.68 0.06 11.63
C LEU A 56 -14.52 -1.08 12.65
N LEU A 57 -13.48 -1.90 12.53
CA LEU A 57 -13.25 -3.04 13.44
C LEU A 57 -12.44 -2.66 14.67
N THR A 58 -11.49 -1.73 14.56
CA THR A 58 -10.56 -1.40 15.64
C THR A 58 -10.78 0.00 16.24
N ASP A 59 -11.61 0.85 15.62
CA ASP A 59 -11.80 2.27 15.95
C ASP A 59 -10.49 3.08 15.98
N GLN A 60 -9.41 2.54 15.41
CA GLN A 60 -8.10 3.18 15.36
C GLN A 60 -7.82 3.75 13.97
N ASN A 61 -6.76 4.56 13.88
CA ASN A 61 -6.26 5.02 12.59
C ASN A 61 -5.70 3.83 11.79
N PRO A 62 -6.28 3.47 10.63
CA PRO A 62 -5.87 2.29 9.87
C PRO A 62 -4.42 2.39 9.36
N ILE A 63 -3.88 3.60 9.18
CA ILE A 63 -2.48 3.79 8.80
C ILE A 63 -1.55 3.31 9.92
N GLN A 64 -1.88 3.65 11.16
CA GLN A 64 -1.09 3.24 12.32
C GLN A 64 -1.10 1.72 12.46
N VAL A 65 -2.28 1.10 12.34
CA VAL A 65 -2.43 -0.36 12.39
C VAL A 65 -1.58 -1.06 11.33
N ILE A 66 -1.53 -0.53 10.10
CA ILE A 66 -0.69 -1.08 9.02
C ILE A 66 0.80 -0.95 9.36
N VAL A 67 1.23 0.18 9.94
CA VAL A 67 2.63 0.39 10.33
C VAL A 67 3.01 -0.56 11.47
N ASP A 68 2.17 -0.66 12.50
CA ASP A 68 2.39 -1.55 13.63
C ASP A 68 2.45 -3.02 13.19
N ALA A 69 1.60 -3.42 12.25
CA ALA A 69 1.62 -4.76 11.66
C ALA A 69 2.91 -5.07 10.88
N ILE A 70 3.58 -4.05 10.31
CA ILE A 70 4.87 -4.23 9.62
C ILE A 70 6.01 -4.32 10.64
N ILE A 71 5.93 -3.58 11.75
CA ILE A 71 6.96 -3.55 12.81
C ILE A 71 6.93 -4.85 13.62
N ASN A 72 5.74 -5.31 14.03
CA ASN A 72 5.54 -6.45 14.94
C ASN A 72 5.62 -7.82 14.24
N LYS A 73 6.49 -7.94 13.23
CA LYS A 73 6.67 -9.16 12.45
C LYS A 73 7.49 -10.22 13.17
#